data_AF-A0A873WU43-F1
#
_entry.id   AF-A0A873WU43-F1
#
_cell.length_a   1.000
_cell.length_b   1.000
_cell.length_c   1.000
_cell.angle_alpha   90.00
_cell.angle_beta   90.00
_cell.angle_gamma   90.00
#
_symmetry.space_group_name_H-M   'P 1'
#
loop_
_entity.id
_entity.type
_entity.pdbx_description
1 polymer ?
#
loop_
_entity_poly.entity_id
_entity_poly.type
_entity_poly.pdbx_seq_one_letter_code
_entity_poly.pdbx_strand_id
1 'polypeptide(L)'
;SSTATWTVVWTDLLTACDLYRAKAYKVDAVPNSSEQYFAYIAYDIDLFEEGSIANLTASIIGNVFGFKAVKALRLEDMRIPVAYLKTFQGPATGVIVERERMDKFGRPFLGATVKPKLGLSGKNYGRVVYEGLRGGLDFLKDDENINSQPFMRWKERFLYSMEGVNRSIAATGEVKGHYMNVTAATMEDMYERAEFAKQLGTVIVMIDLVIGYTAIQTMGVWA
;
A
#
# COMPACT_ATOMS: atom_id res chain seq x y z
N SER A 1 -16.37 14.10 -13.01
CA SER A 1 -15.46 14.32 -11.88
C SER A 1 -14.25 15.16 -12.30
N SER A 2 -14.49 16.34 -12.90
CA SER A 2 -13.40 17.26 -13.25
C SER A 2 -13.76 18.67 -12.79
N THR A 3 -14.46 19.45 -13.62
CA THR A 3 -14.59 20.90 -13.44
C THR A 3 -16.02 21.38 -13.22
N ALA A 4 -17.03 20.53 -13.42
CA ALA A 4 -18.43 20.92 -13.35
C ALA A 4 -19.00 20.95 -11.92
N THR A 5 -20.02 21.79 -11.74
CA THR A 5 -20.97 21.77 -10.61
C THR A 5 -22.41 21.74 -11.13
N TRP A 6 -23.41 21.82 -10.25
CA TRP A 6 -24.83 21.62 -10.59
C TRP A 6 -25.50 22.80 -11.32
N THR A 7 -24.85 23.96 -11.37
CA THR A 7 -25.33 25.17 -12.08
C THR A 7 -24.19 25.81 -12.85
N VAL A 8 -24.52 26.59 -13.89
CA VAL A 8 -23.52 27.30 -14.69
C VAL A 8 -22.84 28.36 -13.85
N VAL A 9 -21.51 28.45 -13.97
CA VAL A 9 -20.70 29.46 -13.30
C VAL A 9 -19.93 30.27 -14.33
N TRP A 10 -20.01 31.60 -14.24
CA TRP A 10 -19.35 32.49 -15.21
C TRP A 10 -17.82 32.39 -15.17
N THR A 11 -17.27 31.92 -14.04
CA THR A 11 -15.83 31.73 -13.84
C THR A 11 -15.22 30.70 -14.80
N ASP A 12 -16.02 29.85 -15.44
CA ASP A 12 -15.55 29.00 -16.54
C ASP A 12 -14.88 29.82 -17.66
N LEU A 13 -15.38 31.04 -17.92
CA LEU A 13 -14.88 31.95 -18.95
C LEU A 13 -13.50 32.54 -18.63
N LEU A 14 -12.98 32.32 -17.42
CA LEU A 14 -11.64 32.73 -17.01
C LEU A 14 -10.58 31.65 -17.30
N THR A 15 -10.98 30.51 -17.87
CA THR A 15 -10.10 29.35 -18.10
C THR A 15 -10.24 28.82 -19.52
N ALA A 16 -9.28 28.00 -19.95
CA ALA A 16 -9.42 27.16 -21.13
C ALA A 16 -10.37 25.97 -20.84
N CYS A 17 -11.64 26.26 -20.54
CA CYS A 17 -12.59 25.28 -19.99
C CYS A 17 -12.78 24.03 -20.88
N ASP A 18 -12.65 24.16 -22.20
CA ASP A 18 -12.74 23.03 -23.14
C ASP A 18 -11.59 22.04 -23.00
N LEU A 19 -10.41 22.49 -22.57
CA LEU A 19 -9.27 21.61 -22.28
C LEU A 19 -9.57 20.77 -21.02
N TYR A 20 -9.91 21.45 -19.92
CA TYR A 20 -9.98 20.84 -18.58
C TYR A 20 -11.26 20.05 -18.27
N ARG A 21 -12.32 20.19 -19.08
CA ARG A 21 -13.52 19.33 -18.94
C ARG A 21 -13.16 17.88 -19.29
N ALA A 22 -13.45 16.92 -18.42
CA ALA A 22 -13.35 15.51 -18.77
C ALA A 22 -14.49 15.13 -19.73
N LYS A 23 -14.23 14.17 -20.64
CA LYS A 23 -15.18 13.78 -21.68
C LYS A 23 -15.56 12.31 -21.55
N ALA A 24 -16.84 12.03 -21.33
CA ALA A 24 -17.38 10.69 -21.54
C ALA A 24 -17.45 10.45 -23.05
N TYR A 25 -16.66 9.52 -23.58
CA TYR A 25 -16.47 9.34 -25.03
C TYR A 25 -17.07 8.04 -25.57
N LYS A 26 -17.43 7.11 -24.69
CA LYS A 26 -18.06 5.84 -25.04
C LYS A 26 -18.93 5.35 -23.90
N VAL A 27 -20.09 4.79 -24.22
CA VAL A 27 -20.99 4.14 -23.26
C VAL A 27 -21.52 2.86 -23.89
N ASP A 28 -21.21 1.72 -23.27
CA ASP A 28 -21.66 0.40 -23.72
C ASP A 28 -22.56 -0.24 -22.66
N ALA A 29 -23.57 -1.01 -23.07
CA ALA A 29 -24.36 -1.81 -22.14
C ALA A 29 -23.51 -2.96 -21.58
N VAL A 30 -23.64 -3.25 -20.28
CA VAL A 30 -23.00 -4.42 -19.68
C VAL A 30 -23.70 -5.69 -20.20
N PRO A 31 -22.98 -6.70 -20.72
CA PRO A 31 -23.59 -7.94 -21.17
C PRO A 31 -24.43 -8.61 -20.07
N ASN A 32 -25.61 -9.11 -20.44
CA ASN A 32 -26.55 -9.77 -19.53
C ASN A 32 -27.07 -8.88 -18.38
N SER A 33 -27.05 -7.55 -18.56
CA SER A 33 -27.60 -6.60 -17.60
C SER A 33 -28.40 -5.51 -18.33
N SER A 34 -29.61 -5.20 -17.87
CA SER A 34 -30.50 -4.23 -18.52
C SER A 34 -30.36 -2.79 -18.01
N GLU A 35 -29.72 -2.60 -16.86
CA GLU A 35 -29.64 -1.30 -16.18
C GLU A 35 -28.20 -0.89 -15.81
N GLN A 36 -27.20 -1.56 -16.41
CA GLN A 36 -25.78 -1.27 -16.15
C GLN A 36 -25.04 -0.96 -17.44
N TYR A 37 -24.09 -0.04 -17.32
CA TYR A 37 -23.34 0.49 -18.45
C TYR A 37 -21.86 0.60 -18.09
N PHE A 38 -20.99 0.30 -19.04
CA PHE A 38 -19.60 0.73 -19.02
C PHE A 38 -19.52 2.13 -19.62
N ALA A 39 -19.16 3.12 -18.80
CA ALA A 39 -18.92 4.48 -19.25
C ALA A 39 -17.40 4.76 -19.26
N TYR A 40 -16.89 5.17 -20.42
CA TYR A 40 -15.48 5.47 -20.61
C TYR A 40 -15.27 6.99 -20.61
N ILE A 41 -14.40 7.46 -19.72
CA ILE A 41 -14.18 8.89 -19.48
C ILE A 41 -12.69 9.20 -19.67
N ALA A 42 -12.40 10.22 -20.47
CA ALA A 42 -11.05 10.75 -20.69
C ALA A 42 -10.85 12.02 -19.86
N TYR A 43 -9.70 12.09 -19.18
CA TYR A 43 -9.25 13.20 -18.37
C TYR A 43 -7.95 13.74 -18.98
N ASP A 44 -7.82 15.07 -19.03
CA ASP A 44 -6.55 15.67 -19.41
C ASP A 44 -5.51 15.44 -18.30
N ILE A 45 -4.23 15.28 -18.67
CA ILE A 45 -3.15 14.97 -17.72
C ILE A 45 -2.90 16.12 -16.77
N ASP A 46 -3.12 17.36 -17.21
CA ASP A 46 -2.90 18.59 -16.43
C ASP A 46 -3.86 18.72 -15.24
N LEU A 47 -4.87 17.85 -15.13
CA LEU A 47 -5.78 17.81 -13.99
C LEU A 47 -5.18 17.15 -12.74
N PHE A 48 -4.04 16.47 -12.88
CA PHE A 48 -3.50 15.61 -11.84
C PHE A 48 -2.14 16.10 -11.38
N GLU A 49 -2.01 16.32 -10.07
CA GLU A 49 -0.73 16.60 -9.42
C GLU A 49 0.25 15.43 -9.65
N GLU A 50 1.47 15.78 -10.06
CA GLU A 50 2.54 14.82 -10.33
C GLU A 50 2.88 14.01 -9.07
N GLY A 51 2.95 12.68 -9.23
CA GLY A 51 3.35 11.80 -8.14
C GLY A 51 2.35 11.73 -6.98
N SER A 52 1.09 12.15 -7.12
CA SER A 52 0.11 12.23 -6.02
C SER A 52 -1.09 11.29 -6.22
N ILE A 53 -1.09 10.15 -5.52
CA ILE A 53 -2.25 9.22 -5.51
C ILE A 53 -3.45 9.89 -4.82
N ALA A 54 -3.19 10.70 -3.80
CA ALA A 54 -4.22 11.45 -3.09
C ALA A 54 -4.98 12.40 -4.04
N ASN A 55 -4.27 13.17 -4.86
CA ASN A 55 -4.90 14.07 -5.82
C ASN A 55 -5.67 13.32 -6.92
N LEU A 56 -5.07 12.26 -7.50
CA LEU A 56 -5.73 11.42 -8.49
C LEU A 56 -7.07 10.88 -7.96
N THR A 57 -7.05 10.33 -6.74
CA THR A 57 -8.25 9.71 -6.13
C THR A 57 -9.28 10.75 -5.68
N ALA A 58 -8.84 11.93 -5.22
CA ALA A 58 -9.74 13.05 -4.91
C ALA A 58 -10.58 13.45 -6.15
N SER A 59 -9.97 13.47 -7.33
CA SER A 59 -10.67 13.72 -8.59
C SER A 59 -11.56 12.55 -8.97
N ILE A 60 -10.99 11.36 -9.20
CA ILE A 60 -11.71 10.25 -9.87
C ILE A 60 -12.82 9.67 -9.00
N ILE A 61 -12.57 9.44 -7.70
CA ILE A 61 -13.49 8.75 -6.80
C ILE A 61 -14.06 9.64 -5.68
N GLY A 62 -13.70 10.93 -5.62
CA GLY A 62 -14.03 11.80 -4.49
C GLY A 62 -15.52 11.94 -4.21
N ASN A 63 -16.30 12.40 -5.19
CA ASN A 63 -17.71 12.75 -4.95
C ASN A 63 -18.71 11.90 -5.75
N VAL A 64 -18.31 11.35 -6.90
CA VAL A 64 -19.25 10.81 -7.91
C VAL A 64 -20.02 9.57 -7.44
N PHE A 65 -19.50 8.83 -6.48
CA PHE A 65 -20.15 7.64 -5.93
C PHE A 65 -21.34 7.97 -5.01
N GLY A 66 -21.44 9.21 -4.52
CA GLY A 66 -22.55 9.69 -3.68
C GLY A 66 -23.66 10.41 -4.45
N PHE A 67 -23.61 10.45 -5.79
CA PHE A 67 -24.59 11.19 -6.59
C PHE A 67 -25.97 10.52 -6.56
N LYS A 68 -27.00 11.24 -6.09
CA LYS A 68 -28.40 10.74 -6.00
C LYS A 68 -28.97 10.24 -7.33
N ALA A 69 -28.47 10.75 -8.45
CA ALA A 69 -28.93 10.36 -9.79
C ALA A 69 -28.40 9.00 -10.26
N VAL A 70 -27.42 8.42 -9.55
CA VAL A 70 -26.79 7.14 -9.91
C VAL A 70 -26.98 6.16 -8.77
N LYS A 71 -27.74 5.07 -9.03
CA LYS A 71 -28.07 4.06 -8.00
C LYS A 71 -26.83 3.34 -7.45
N ALA A 72 -25.88 3.04 -8.33
CA ALA A 72 -24.62 2.38 -8.00
C ALA A 72 -23.56 2.76 -9.04
N LEU A 73 -22.33 2.90 -8.60
CA LEU A 73 -21.18 3.18 -9.45
C LEU A 73 -20.01 2.30 -9.01
N ARG A 74 -19.20 1.83 -9.95
CA ARG A 74 -17.97 1.09 -9.72
C ARG A 74 -16.90 1.56 -10.69
N LEU A 75 -15.71 1.84 -10.17
CA LEU A 75 -14.52 2.06 -10.99
C LEU A 75 -13.89 0.69 -11.25
N GLU A 76 -13.91 0.25 -12.51
CA GLU A 76 -13.40 -1.08 -12.89
C GLU A 76 -11.92 -1.06 -13.30
N ASP A 77 -11.51 -0.05 -14.07
CA ASP A 77 -10.14 0.04 -14.57
C ASP A 77 -9.74 1.51 -14.81
N MET A 78 -8.44 1.76 -14.88
CA MET A 78 -7.84 3.04 -15.21
C MET A 78 -6.64 2.85 -16.13
N ARG A 79 -6.67 3.50 -17.30
CA ARG A 79 -5.47 3.65 -18.12
C ARG A 79 -4.64 4.82 -17.61
N ILE A 80 -3.47 4.54 -17.03
CA ILE A 80 -2.53 5.58 -16.61
C ILE A 80 -1.49 5.82 -17.73
N PRO A 81 -1.36 7.05 -18.26
CA PRO A 81 -0.40 7.34 -19.33
C PRO A 81 1.04 7.28 -18.83
N VAL A 82 1.98 6.91 -19.70
CA VAL A 82 3.43 6.82 -19.38
C VAL A 82 3.97 8.14 -18.81
N ALA A 83 3.54 9.29 -19.35
CA ALA A 83 3.93 10.60 -18.85
C ALA A 83 3.58 10.78 -17.36
N TYR A 84 2.38 10.35 -16.94
CA TYR A 84 1.99 10.42 -15.53
C TYR A 84 2.69 9.34 -14.69
N LEU A 85 2.79 8.09 -15.18
CA LEU A 85 3.52 7.02 -14.49
C LEU A 85 4.97 7.41 -14.15
N LYS A 86 5.64 8.14 -15.04
CA LYS A 86 7.02 8.61 -14.84
C LYS A 86 7.20 9.64 -13.73
N THR A 87 6.11 10.17 -13.17
CA THR A 87 6.14 11.07 -12.01
C THR A 87 6.20 10.31 -10.67
N PHE A 88 5.97 9.00 -10.67
CA PHE A 88 6.00 8.15 -9.48
C PHE A 88 7.29 7.35 -9.39
N GLN A 89 7.74 7.09 -8.17
CA GLN A 89 8.88 6.19 -7.91
C GLN A 89 8.59 4.74 -8.34
N GLY A 90 7.36 4.26 -8.11
CA GLY A 90 7.04 2.84 -8.20
C GLY A 90 7.53 2.05 -6.98
N PRO A 91 7.63 0.71 -7.06
CA PRO A 91 8.12 -0.11 -5.97
C PRO A 91 9.57 0.24 -5.57
N ALA A 92 9.83 0.43 -4.27
CA ALA A 92 11.15 0.79 -3.75
C ALA A 92 12.27 -0.18 -4.17
N THR A 93 11.97 -1.48 -4.17
CA THR A 93 12.93 -2.54 -4.53
C THR A 93 12.47 -3.31 -5.76
N GLY A 94 11.22 -3.75 -5.78
CA GLY A 94 10.67 -4.57 -6.87
C GLY A 94 11.17 -6.02 -6.87
N VAL A 95 10.51 -6.86 -7.67
CA VAL A 95 10.67 -8.33 -7.62
C VAL A 95 12.09 -8.80 -7.90
N ILE A 96 12.77 -8.16 -8.85
CA ILE A 96 14.11 -8.59 -9.28
C ILE A 96 15.12 -8.37 -8.16
N VAL A 97 15.21 -7.15 -7.64
CA VAL A 97 16.17 -6.79 -6.59
C VAL A 97 15.81 -7.46 -5.26
N GLU A 98 14.53 -7.69 -4.97
CA GLU A 98 14.11 -8.46 -3.79
C GLU A 98 14.66 -9.89 -3.84
N ARG A 99 14.58 -10.55 -5.01
CA ARG A 99 15.14 -11.90 -5.19
C ARG A 99 16.65 -11.93 -5.11
N GLU A 100 17.33 -10.92 -5.66
CA GLU A 100 18.79 -10.77 -5.56
C GLU A 100 19.23 -10.58 -4.10
N ARG A 101 18.56 -9.70 -3.34
CA ARG A 101 18.86 -9.46 -1.92
C ARG A 101 18.59 -10.68 -1.03
N MET A 102 17.59 -11.48 -1.38
CA MET A 102 17.21 -12.69 -0.64
C MET A 102 17.98 -13.95 -1.10
N ASP A 103 18.71 -13.88 -2.21
CA ASP A 103 19.38 -14.99 -2.89
C ASP A 103 18.46 -16.20 -3.11
N LYS A 104 17.25 -15.95 -3.64
CA LYS A 104 16.16 -16.94 -3.74
C LYS A 104 15.45 -16.90 -5.08
N PHE A 105 15.69 -17.94 -5.88
CA PHE A 105 15.26 -18.05 -7.27
C PHE A 105 14.52 -19.37 -7.54
N GLY A 106 13.76 -19.42 -8.63
CA GLY A 106 13.10 -20.65 -9.11
C GLY A 106 11.92 -21.15 -8.28
N ARG A 107 11.58 -20.50 -7.16
CA ARG A 107 10.40 -20.83 -6.35
C ARG A 107 9.70 -19.59 -5.77
N PRO A 108 8.42 -19.71 -5.38
CA PRO A 108 7.75 -18.70 -4.54
C PRO A 108 8.44 -18.54 -3.19
N PHE A 109 8.31 -17.34 -2.60
CA PHE A 109 8.62 -17.15 -1.19
C PHE A 109 7.55 -17.83 -0.32
N LEU A 110 7.98 -18.41 0.80
CA LEU A 110 7.11 -19.00 1.80
C LEU A 110 7.05 -18.09 3.02
N GLY A 111 5.83 -17.72 3.43
CA GLY A 111 5.58 -16.82 4.55
C GLY A 111 4.48 -17.32 5.48
N ALA A 112 4.52 -16.92 6.75
CA ALA A 112 3.45 -17.18 7.70
C ALA A 112 3.18 -15.99 8.63
N THR A 113 1.92 -15.77 8.98
CA THR A 113 1.53 -14.83 10.04
C THR A 113 1.65 -15.50 11.39
N VAL A 114 2.29 -14.83 12.36
CA VAL A 114 2.35 -15.31 13.74
C VAL A 114 0.93 -15.38 14.32
N LYS A 115 0.61 -16.46 15.05
CA LYS A 115 -0.68 -16.69 15.71
C LYS A 115 -0.50 -17.04 17.20
N PRO A 116 -1.50 -16.79 18.07
CA PRO A 116 -2.77 -16.12 17.79
C PRO A 116 -2.57 -14.66 17.36
N LYS A 117 -3.59 -14.11 16.70
CA LYS A 117 -3.54 -12.76 16.11
C LYS A 117 -3.11 -11.69 17.12
N LEU A 118 -3.66 -11.73 18.34
CA LEU A 118 -3.30 -10.83 19.45
C LEU A 118 -3.00 -11.63 20.72
N GLY A 119 -2.26 -11.03 21.65
CA GLY A 119 -2.10 -11.53 23.03
C GLY A 119 -0.79 -12.24 23.35
N LEU A 120 0.08 -12.50 22.35
CA LEU A 120 1.45 -12.95 22.61
C LEU A 120 2.31 -11.80 23.16
N SER A 121 3.18 -12.10 24.13
CA SER A 121 4.25 -11.20 24.57
C SER A 121 5.39 -11.14 23.54
N GLY A 122 6.22 -10.09 23.59
CA GLY A 122 7.35 -9.93 22.66
C GLY A 122 8.29 -11.14 22.62
N LYS A 123 8.60 -11.71 23.78
CA LYS A 123 9.45 -12.91 23.90
C LYS A 123 8.84 -14.13 23.21
N ASN A 124 7.55 -14.39 23.45
CA ASN A 124 6.87 -15.53 22.81
C ASN A 124 6.68 -15.28 21.31
N TYR A 125 6.51 -14.02 20.89
CA TYR A 125 6.49 -13.63 19.48
C TYR A 125 7.78 -14.03 18.78
N GLY A 126 8.93 -13.61 19.31
CA GLY A 126 10.25 -13.97 18.78
C GLY A 126 10.51 -15.47 18.76
N ARG A 127 9.97 -16.23 19.73
CA ARG A 127 10.04 -17.69 19.70
C ARG A 127 9.32 -18.29 18.51
N VAL A 128 8.10 -17.82 18.20
CA VAL A 128 7.35 -18.30 17.03
C VAL A 128 8.07 -17.93 15.73
N VAL A 129 8.61 -16.71 15.65
CA VAL A 129 9.45 -16.26 14.51
C VAL A 129 10.63 -17.20 14.29
N TYR A 130 11.39 -17.50 15.33
CA TYR A 130 12.53 -18.41 15.25
C TYR A 130 12.13 -19.81 14.73
N GLU A 131 11.12 -20.43 15.35
CA GLU A 131 10.72 -21.79 14.98
C GLU A 131 10.22 -21.88 13.54
N GLY A 132 9.41 -20.91 13.11
CA GLY A 132 8.88 -20.88 11.75
C GLY A 132 9.97 -20.69 10.68
N LEU A 133 10.89 -19.75 10.90
CA LEU A 133 11.99 -19.48 9.95
C LEU A 133 12.99 -20.64 9.90
N ARG A 134 13.35 -21.20 11.06
CA ARG A 134 14.22 -22.38 11.14
C ARG A 134 13.58 -23.59 10.48
N GLY A 135 12.24 -23.71 10.53
CA GLY A 135 11.48 -24.78 9.88
C GLY A 135 11.43 -24.72 8.35
N GLY A 136 11.97 -23.66 7.73
CA GLY A 136 12.09 -23.54 6.27
C GLY A 136 11.31 -22.40 5.63
N LEU A 137 10.57 -21.60 6.41
CA LEU A 137 9.94 -20.39 5.88
C LEU A 137 11.01 -19.34 5.52
N ASP A 138 10.73 -18.52 4.51
CA ASP A 138 11.58 -17.38 4.16
C ASP A 138 11.28 -16.19 5.07
N PHE A 139 10.00 -16.02 5.38
CA PHE A 139 9.49 -14.91 6.18
C PHE A 139 8.48 -15.36 7.23
N LEU A 140 8.46 -14.65 8.35
CA LEU A 140 7.25 -14.51 9.16
C LEU A 140 6.76 -13.06 9.09
N LYS A 141 5.53 -12.80 9.53
CA LYS A 141 5.00 -11.44 9.62
C LYS A 141 4.27 -11.18 10.92
N ASP A 142 4.33 -9.92 11.32
CA ASP A 142 3.33 -9.35 12.21
C ASP A 142 1.93 -9.54 11.62
N ASP A 143 0.92 -9.74 12.47
CA ASP A 143 -0.47 -9.65 12.05
C ASP A 143 -0.85 -8.18 11.80
N GLU A 144 -1.78 -7.87 10.90
CA GLU A 144 -2.09 -6.48 10.50
C GLU A 144 -2.56 -5.61 11.67
N ASN A 145 -3.12 -6.21 12.71
CA ASN A 145 -3.53 -5.48 13.91
C ASN A 145 -2.54 -5.62 15.07
N ILE A 146 -1.32 -6.10 14.85
CA ILE A 146 -0.21 -6.03 15.81
C ILE A 146 0.57 -4.75 15.53
N ASN A 147 0.35 -3.72 16.36
CA ASN A 147 1.04 -2.44 16.26
C ASN A 147 1.87 -2.23 17.54
N SER A 148 1.27 -1.64 18.58
CA SER A 148 1.86 -1.52 19.91
C SER A 148 0.77 -1.51 20.97
N GLN A 149 0.54 -2.66 21.59
CA GLN A 149 -0.56 -2.87 22.53
C GLN A 149 -0.04 -3.06 23.97
N PRO A 150 -0.92 -2.95 24.99
CA PRO A 150 -0.53 -3.21 26.38
C PRO A 150 0.12 -4.58 26.61
N PHE A 151 -0.28 -5.62 25.88
CA PHE A 151 0.28 -6.96 26.02
C PHE A 151 1.65 -7.13 25.34
N MET A 152 2.03 -6.22 24.43
CA MET A 152 3.30 -6.27 23.69
C MET A 152 3.60 -4.91 23.06
N ARG A 153 4.60 -4.21 23.60
CA ARG A 153 5.10 -2.97 22.99
C ARG A 153 5.98 -3.29 21.78
N TRP A 154 5.92 -2.42 20.77
CA TRP A 154 6.56 -2.69 19.48
C TRP A 154 8.09 -2.85 19.57
N LYS A 155 8.78 -2.07 20.41
CA LYS A 155 10.24 -2.17 20.60
C LYS A 155 10.65 -3.56 21.11
N GLU A 156 9.91 -4.10 22.08
CA GLU A 156 10.14 -5.46 22.60
C GLU A 156 9.98 -6.50 21.49
N ARG A 157 8.90 -6.39 20.71
CA ARG A 157 8.61 -7.31 19.60
C ARG A 157 9.73 -7.28 18.56
N PHE A 158 10.20 -6.11 18.16
CA PHE A 158 11.22 -5.96 17.12
C PHE A 158 12.53 -6.60 17.55
N LEU A 159 12.97 -6.35 18.80
CA LEU A 159 14.19 -6.93 19.35
C LEU A 159 14.14 -8.47 19.40
N TYR A 160 13.10 -9.05 19.98
CA TYR A 160 12.96 -10.51 20.07
C TYR A 160 12.75 -11.16 18.69
N SER A 161 12.07 -10.50 17.76
CA SER A 161 11.89 -11.01 16.40
C SER A 161 13.21 -11.02 15.63
N MET A 162 14.04 -9.98 15.77
CA MET A 162 15.37 -9.97 15.14
C MET A 162 16.34 -10.97 15.74
N GLU A 163 16.26 -11.22 17.05
CA GLU A 163 16.99 -12.35 17.64
C GLU A 163 16.55 -13.67 16.96
N GLY A 164 15.24 -13.89 16.81
CA GLY A 164 14.71 -15.07 16.13
C GLY A 164 15.16 -15.19 14.68
N VAL A 165 15.13 -14.10 13.92
CA VAL A 165 15.62 -14.02 12.53
C VAL A 165 17.10 -14.40 12.49
N ASN A 166 17.97 -13.70 13.22
CA ASN A 166 19.42 -13.95 13.18
C ASN A 166 19.79 -15.37 13.62
N ARG A 167 19.11 -15.91 14.63
CA ARG A 167 19.32 -17.31 15.05
C ARG A 167 18.89 -18.30 13.98
N SER A 168 17.82 -18.02 13.24
CA SER A 168 17.39 -18.88 12.13
C SER A 168 18.33 -18.79 10.92
N ILE A 169 18.88 -17.61 10.62
CA ILE A 169 19.91 -17.42 9.59
C ILE A 169 21.14 -18.27 9.94
N ALA A 170 21.67 -18.13 11.15
CA ALA A 170 22.83 -18.90 11.61
C ALA A 170 22.59 -20.42 11.60
N ALA A 171 21.34 -20.86 11.82
CA ALA A 171 20.98 -22.27 11.82
C ALA A 171 20.76 -22.88 10.43
N THR A 172 20.47 -22.07 9.42
CA THR A 172 20.05 -22.54 8.08
C THR A 172 21.00 -22.14 6.96
N GLY A 173 21.81 -21.11 7.16
CA GLY A 173 22.65 -20.52 6.12
C GLY A 173 21.88 -19.70 5.09
N GLU A 174 20.58 -19.50 5.27
CA GLU A 174 19.74 -18.72 4.35
C GLU A 174 19.44 -17.31 4.88
N VAL A 175 19.25 -16.35 3.98
CA VAL A 175 18.64 -15.06 4.32
C VAL A 175 17.18 -15.27 4.74
N LYS A 176 16.81 -14.69 5.88
CA LYS A 176 15.47 -14.75 6.47
C LYS A 176 15.00 -13.34 6.83
N GLY A 177 13.69 -13.16 6.95
CA GLY A 177 13.12 -11.88 7.40
C GLY A 177 11.87 -12.04 8.25
N HIS A 178 11.52 -10.96 8.93
CA HIS A 178 10.24 -10.84 9.61
C HIS A 178 9.62 -9.49 9.25
N TYR A 179 8.44 -9.49 8.63
CA TYR A 179 7.71 -8.28 8.29
C TYR A 179 7.27 -7.56 9.59
N MET A 180 8.10 -6.62 10.03
CA MET A 180 7.83 -5.79 11.21
C MET A 180 6.77 -4.74 10.87
N ASN A 181 5.65 -4.74 11.57
CA ASN A 181 4.57 -3.80 11.34
C ASN A 181 4.92 -2.42 11.91
N VAL A 182 5.17 -1.47 11.01
CA VAL A 182 5.48 -0.07 11.33
C VAL A 182 4.24 0.82 11.34
N THR A 183 3.05 0.31 11.01
CA THR A 183 1.77 1.05 11.08
C THR A 183 1.55 1.66 12.46
N ALA A 184 1.32 2.97 12.49
CA ALA A 184 1.07 3.76 13.69
C ALA A 184 -0.01 4.82 13.44
N ALA A 185 -0.35 5.59 14.47
CA ALA A 185 -1.36 6.63 14.38
C ALA A 185 -0.86 7.90 13.68
N THR A 186 0.44 8.19 13.78
CA THR A 186 1.08 9.40 13.24
C THR A 186 2.27 9.02 12.37
N MET A 187 2.68 9.93 11.48
CA MET A 187 3.84 9.73 10.62
C MET A 187 5.14 9.68 11.44
N GLU A 188 5.23 10.47 12.50
CA GLU A 188 6.38 10.50 13.41
C GLU A 188 6.60 9.13 14.08
N ASP A 189 5.53 8.51 14.57
CA ASP A 189 5.59 7.18 15.17
C ASP A 189 5.92 6.09 14.13
N MET A 190 5.41 6.24 12.89
CA MET A 190 5.75 5.33 11.79
C MET A 190 7.24 5.41 11.45
N TYR A 191 7.78 6.63 11.31
CA TYR A 191 9.20 6.84 11.06
C TYR A 191 10.06 6.34 12.22
N GLU A 192 9.67 6.56 13.48
CA GLU A 192 10.40 6.02 14.64
C GLU A 192 10.54 4.49 14.55
N ARG A 193 9.44 3.80 14.21
CA ARG A 193 9.44 2.34 14.05
C ARG A 193 10.28 1.90 12.87
N ALA A 194 10.13 2.55 11.72
CA ALA A 194 10.85 2.24 10.51
C ALA A 194 12.36 2.42 10.67
N GLU A 195 12.79 3.55 11.26
CA GLU A 195 14.20 3.81 11.57
C GLU A 195 14.76 2.82 12.59
N PHE A 196 14.01 2.47 13.63
CA PHE A 196 14.45 1.43 14.57
C PHE A 196 14.59 0.07 13.88
N ALA A 197 13.65 -0.31 13.01
CA ALA A 197 13.71 -1.54 12.22
C ALA A 197 14.97 -1.57 11.33
N LYS A 198 15.28 -0.45 10.68
CA LYS A 198 16.51 -0.25 9.89
C LYS A 198 17.78 -0.35 10.74
N GLN A 199 17.80 0.27 11.93
CA GLN A 199 18.93 0.17 12.87
C GLN A 199 19.19 -1.27 13.32
N LEU A 200 18.15 -2.09 13.46
CA LEU A 200 18.30 -3.52 13.76
C LEU A 200 18.78 -4.36 12.58
N GLY A 201 18.80 -3.81 11.36
CA GLY A 201 19.22 -4.52 10.15
C GLY A 201 18.17 -5.50 9.61
N THR A 202 16.87 -5.26 9.84
CA THR A 202 15.84 -6.06 9.17
C THR A 202 15.88 -5.85 7.66
N VAL A 203 15.57 -6.90 6.91
CA VAL A 203 15.47 -6.85 5.44
C VAL A 203 14.11 -6.33 4.97
N ILE A 204 13.11 -6.29 5.85
CA ILE A 204 11.73 -6.00 5.46
C ILE A 204 10.86 -5.47 6.60
N VAL A 205 9.94 -4.58 6.26
CA VAL A 205 8.88 -4.05 7.13
C VAL A 205 7.52 -4.19 6.44
N MET A 206 6.43 -4.02 7.18
CA MET A 206 5.09 -3.96 6.61
C MET A 206 4.30 -2.75 7.10
N ILE A 207 3.36 -2.32 6.26
CA ILE A 207 2.40 -1.25 6.50
C ILE A 207 1.00 -1.77 6.16
N ASP A 208 -0.02 -1.20 6.78
CA ASP A 208 -1.41 -1.53 6.53
C ASP A 208 -2.05 -0.49 5.60
N LEU A 209 -2.93 -0.91 4.69
CA LEU A 209 -3.59 0.00 3.74
C LEU A 209 -4.35 1.15 4.43
N VAL A 210 -4.83 0.90 5.66
CA VAL A 210 -5.65 1.85 6.44
C VAL A 210 -4.91 3.13 6.86
N ILE A 211 -3.58 3.19 6.73
CA ILE A 211 -2.81 4.42 6.99
C ILE A 211 -3.04 5.51 5.94
N GLY A 212 -3.60 5.14 4.77
CA GLY A 212 -3.91 6.07 3.69
C GLY A 212 -2.76 6.32 2.71
N TYR A 213 -3.10 6.79 1.51
CA TYR A 213 -2.16 6.88 0.38
C TYR A 213 -0.96 7.79 0.65
N THR A 214 -1.15 8.93 1.32
CA THR A 214 -0.05 9.85 1.64
C THR A 214 1.02 9.18 2.50
N ALA A 215 0.61 8.46 3.55
CA ALA A 215 1.52 7.72 4.42
C ALA A 215 2.17 6.54 3.67
N ILE A 216 1.42 5.82 2.85
CA ILE A 216 1.96 4.73 2.00
C ILE A 216 3.03 5.26 1.04
N GLN A 217 2.77 6.36 0.33
CA GLN A 217 3.75 6.95 -0.59
C GLN A 217 5.00 7.40 0.16
N THR A 218 4.82 7.98 1.35
CA THR A 218 5.93 8.42 2.19
C THR A 218 6.81 7.25 2.64
N MET A 219 6.19 6.16 3.10
CA MET A 219 6.92 4.93 3.44
C MET A 219 7.54 4.23 2.23
N GLY A 220 6.93 4.36 1.05
CA GLY A 220 7.49 3.88 -0.20
C GLY A 220 8.76 4.62 -0.61
N VAL A 221 8.86 5.92 -0.36
CA VAL A 221 10.08 6.72 -0.60
C VAL A 221 11.15 6.43 0.45
N TRP A 222 10.76 6.16 1.69
CA TRP A 222 11.69 5.86 2.78
C TRP A 222 12.37 4.47 2.63
N ALA A 223 11.60 3.48 2.18
CA ALA A 223 12.05 2.07 2.07
C ALA A 223 13.08 1.86 0.95
#